data_AF-A0A177NDT3-F1
#
_entry.id   AF-A0A177NDT3-F1
#
_cell.length_a   1.000
_cell.length_b   1.000
_cell.length_c   1.000
_cell.angle_alpha   90.00
_cell.angle_beta   90.00
_cell.angle_gamma   90.00
#
_symmetry.space_group_name_H-M   'P 1'
#
loop_
_entity.id
_entity.type
_entity.pdbx_description
1 polymer ?
#
loop_
_entity_poly.entity_id
_entity_poly.type
_entity_poly.pdbx_seq_one_letter_code
_entity_poly.pdbx_strand_id
1 'polypeptide(L)' 'METFSNDNLEFGDTRTDFIEMLSHQFVSMTGCGVYVYLNPLAINSLYNQYLSESMPIRTFARQCVKDLL' A
#
# COMPACT_ATOMS: atom_id res chain seq x y z
N MET A 1 -31.05 -9.94 20.19
CA MET A 1 -30.10 -8.81 20.16
C MET A 1 -29.07 -9.17 19.12
N GLU A 2 -29.31 -8.73 17.89
CA GLU A 2 -28.43 -9.04 16.76
C GLU A 2 -27.29 -8.03 16.78
N THR A 3 -26.12 -8.45 17.24
CA THR A 3 -24.90 -7.67 17.14
C THR A 3 -24.35 -7.85 15.74
N PHE A 4 -24.66 -6.90 14.85
CA PHE A 4 -23.95 -6.76 13.58
C PHE A 4 -22.52 -6.32 13.89
N SER A 5 -21.58 -7.25 13.78
CA SER A 5 -20.15 -6.94 13.78
C SER A 5 -19.86 -6.04 12.58
N ASN A 6 -19.64 -4.75 12.84
CA ASN A 6 -19.15 -3.81 11.85
C ASN A 6 -17.62 -3.96 11.72
N ASP A 7 -17.18 -5.06 11.11
CA ASP A 7 -15.78 -5.33 10.77
C ASP A 7 -15.31 -4.54 9.52
N ASN A 8 -15.72 -3.27 9.36
CA ASN A 8 -15.41 -2.47 8.16
C ASN A 8 -14.70 -1.14 8.44
N LEU A 9 -14.26 -0.87 9.68
CA LEU A 9 -13.69 0.44 10.03
C LEU A 9 -12.14 0.48 10.07
N GLU A 10 -11.43 -0.64 10.20
CA GLU A 10 -9.96 -0.65 10.39
C GLU A 10 -9.14 -0.71 9.08
N PHE A 11 -9.78 -0.98 7.93
CA PHE A 11 -9.08 -1.02 6.64
C PHE A 11 -8.80 0.37 6.04
N GLY A 12 -9.52 1.40 6.48
CA GLY A 12 -9.41 2.77 5.94
C GLY A 12 -8.08 3.43 6.29
N ASP A 13 -7.63 3.30 7.54
CA ASP A 13 -6.41 3.93 8.02
C ASP A 13 -5.17 3.18 7.47
N THR A 14 -5.15 1.84 7.59
CA THR A 14 -4.02 1.01 7.13
C THR A 14 -3.79 1.08 5.62
N ARG A 15 -4.87 1.15 4.82
CA ARG A 15 -4.77 1.25 3.35
C ARG A 15 -4.32 2.64 2.90
N THR A 16 -4.81 3.68 3.55
CA THR A 16 -4.39 5.05 3.27
C THR A 16 -2.91 5.23 3.59
N ASP A 17 -2.48 4.77 4.76
CA ASP A 17 -1.07 4.77 5.18
C ASP A 17 -0.18 4.01 4.19
N PHE A 18 -0.68 2.88 3.66
CA PHE A 18 0.03 2.11 2.64
C PHE A 18 0.23 2.92 1.35
N ILE A 19 -0.84 3.48 0.82
CA ILE A 19 -0.78 4.24 -0.44
C ILE A 19 0.08 5.48 -0.25
N GLU A 20 -0.02 6.17 0.88
CA GLU A 20 0.78 7.35 1.22
C GLU A 20 2.27 6.99 1.32
N MET A 21 2.62 5.96 2.10
CA MET A 21 4.00 5.50 2.22
C MET A 21 4.59 5.05 0.88
N LEU A 22 3.81 4.29 0.10
CA LEU A 22 4.21 3.85 -1.23
C LEU A 22 4.45 5.06 -2.14
N SER A 23 3.54 6.02 -2.16
CA SER A 23 3.65 7.25 -2.95
C SER A 23 4.89 8.06 -2.58
N HIS A 24 5.12 8.27 -1.29
CA HIS A 24 6.32 8.96 -0.79
C HIS A 24 7.60 8.25 -1.21
N GLN A 25 7.63 6.92 -1.14
CA GLN A 25 8.81 6.14 -1.47
C GLN A 25 9.12 6.19 -2.98
N PHE A 26 8.09 6.13 -3.82
CA PHE A 26 8.22 6.33 -5.28
C PHE A 26 8.79 7.71 -5.59
N VAL A 27 8.20 8.78 -5.05
CA VAL A 27 8.68 10.16 -5.28
C VAL A 27 10.12 10.32 -4.80
N SER A 28 10.46 9.78 -3.63
CA SER A 28 11.81 9.91 -3.05
C SER A 28 12.90 9.19 -3.87
N MET A 29 12.55 8.12 -4.57
CA MET A 29 13.53 7.29 -5.31
C MET A 29 13.55 7.57 -6.81
N THR A 30 12.43 7.97 -7.40
CA THR A 30 12.30 8.15 -8.85
C THR A 30 12.05 9.60 -9.26
N GLY A 31 11.66 10.45 -8.31
CA GLY A 31 11.18 11.81 -8.59
C GLY A 31 9.75 11.87 -9.12
N CYS A 32 9.10 10.72 -9.30
CA CYS A 32 7.78 10.61 -9.92
C CYS A 32 6.77 9.95 -8.96
N GLY A 33 5.50 10.35 -9.08
CA GLY A 33 4.41 9.74 -8.30
C GLY A 33 4.15 8.28 -8.66
N VAL A 34 3.62 7.50 -7.72
CA VAL A 34 3.35 6.06 -7.89
C VAL A 34 2.50 5.74 -9.13
N TYR A 35 1.52 6.60 -9.44
CA TYR A 35 0.60 6.39 -10.57
C TYR A 35 1.22 6.56 -11.96
N VAL A 36 2.47 7.05 -12.05
CA VAL A 36 3.24 7.03 -13.31
C VAL A 36 3.62 5.59 -13.67
N TYR A 37 3.82 4.74 -12.66
CA TYR A 37 4.31 3.37 -12.83
C TYR A 37 3.21 2.32 -12.63
N LEU A 38 2.27 2.59 -11.71
CA LEU A 38 1.28 1.62 -11.26
C LEU A 38 -0.13 2.17 -11.44
N ASN A 39 -0.97 1.39 -12.11
CA ASN A 39 -2.40 1.69 -12.15
C ASN A 39 -3.08 1.31 -10.81
N PRO A 40 -4.31 1.81 -10.54
CA PRO A 40 -5.00 1.53 -9.28
C PRO A 40 -5.21 0.03 -8.98
N LEU A 41 -5.37 -0.81 -10.00
CA LEU A 41 -5.51 -2.26 -9.82
C LEU A 41 -4.21 -2.88 -9.32
N ALA A 42 -3.07 -2.47 -9.89
CA ALA A 42 -1.75 -2.92 -9.46
C ALA A 42 -1.44 -2.50 -8.01
N ILE A 43 -1.82 -1.28 -7.62
CA ILE A 43 -1.68 -0.82 -6.23
C ILE A 43 -2.53 -1.67 -5.28
N ASN A 44 -3.77 -2.01 -5.68
CA ASN A 44 -4.62 -2.89 -4.89
C ASN A 44 -4.00 -4.29 -4.72
N SER A 45 -3.41 -4.85 -5.77
CA SER A 45 -2.71 -6.13 -5.70
C SER A 45 -1.49 -6.07 -4.77
N LEU A 46 -0.70 -5.00 -4.83
CA LEU A 46 0.43 -4.80 -3.91
C LEU A 46 -0.02 -4.66 -2.46
N TYR A 47 -1.14 -3.99 -2.21
CA TYR A 47 -1.71 -3.89 -0.86
C TYR A 47 -2.11 -5.26 -0.33
N ASN A 48 -2.78 -6.08 -1.14
CA ASN A 48 -3.13 -7.45 -0.75
C ASN A 48 -1.89 -8.30 -0.48
N GLN A 49 -0.83 -8.12 -1.27
CA GLN A 49 0.45 -8.78 -1.02
C GLN A 49 1.06 -8.32 0.31
N TYR A 50 1.08 -7.02 0.58
CA TYR A 50 1.55 -6.46 1.86
C TYR A 50 0.80 -7.06 3.06
N LEU A 51 -0.52 -7.21 2.98
CA LEU A 51 -1.31 -7.84 4.05
C LEU A 51 -0.93 -9.30 4.33
N SER A 52 -0.33 -9.99 3.36
CA SER A 52 0.16 -11.37 3.52
C SER A 52 1.59 -11.47 4.04
N GLU A 53 2.31 -10.34 4.09
CA GLU A 53 3.72 -10.26 4.52
C GLU A 53 3.81 -9.82 5.98
N SER A 54 4.77 -10.35 6.74
CA SER A 54 5.01 -9.96 8.14
C SER A 54 5.95 -8.75 8.29
N MET A 55 6.09 -7.94 7.23
CA MET A 55 7.10 -6.88 7.17
C MET A 55 6.50 -5.48 7.34
N PRO A 56 7.27 -4.50 7.87
CA PRO A 56 6.79 -3.13 7.99
C PRO A 56 6.53 -2.48 6.62
N ILE A 57 5.49 -1.63 6.57
CA ILE A 57 5.02 -0.90 5.38
C ILE A 57 6.13 -0.15 4.63
N ARG A 58 7.03 0.51 5.35
CA ARG A 58 8.16 1.26 4.76
C ARG A 58 9.15 0.32 4.06
N THR A 59 9.41 -0.84 4.65
CA THR A 59 10.32 -1.84 4.08
C THR A 59 9.70 -2.44 2.82
N PHE A 60 8.40 -2.78 2.88
CA PHE A 60 7.66 -3.29 1.72
C PHE A 60 7.65 -2.27 0.57
N ALA A 61 7.23 -1.03 0.84
CA ALA A 61 7.16 0.04 -0.15
C ALA A 61 8.51 0.29 -0.85
N ARG A 62 9.62 0.26 -0.09
CA ARG A 62 10.96 0.41 -0.65
C ARG A 62 11.33 -0.75 -1.56
N GLN A 63 10.92 -1.98 -1.22
CA GLN A 63 11.15 -3.15 -2.05
C GLN A 63 10.35 -3.05 -3.36
N CYS A 64 9.09 -2.63 -3.31
CA CYS A 64 8.27 -2.42 -4.52
C CYS A 64 8.92 -1.47 -5.53
N VAL A 65 9.51 -0.36 -5.06
CA VAL A 65 10.18 0.58 -5.97
C VAL A 65 11.43 -0.04 -6.59
N LYS A 66 12.18 -0.84 -5.82
CA LYS A 66 13.39 -1.52 -6.31
C LYS A 66 13.09 -2.62 -7.32
N ASP A 67 12.02 -3.38 -7.13
CA ASP A 67 11.66 -4.49 -8.02
C ASP A 67 11.13 -3.99 -9.38
N LEU A 68 10.71 -2.73 -9.45
CA LEU A 68 10.14 -2.12 -10.64
C LEU A 68 11.16 -1.39 -11.52
N LEU A 69 12.39 -1.18 -11.03
CA LEU A 69 13.51 -0.50 -11.71
C LEU A 69 14.64 -1.46 -12.02
#